data_AF-A0A1Y3TQB5-F1
#
_entry.id   AF-A0A1Y3TQB5-F1
#
_cell.length_a   1.000
_cell.length_b   1.000
_cell.length_c   1.000
_cell.angle_alpha   90.00
_cell.angle_beta   90.00
_cell.angle_gamma   90.00
#
_symmetry.space_group_name_H-M   'P 1'
#
loop_
_entity.id
_entity.type
_entity.pdbx_description
1 polymer ?
#
loop_
_entity_poly.entity_id
_entity_poly.type
_entity_poly.pdbx_seq_one_letter_code
_entity_poly.pdbx_strand_id
1 'polypeptide(L)'
;MKLKKIASLMLAGVMAVSMLAACGSNGTENGGASSEEEKPSTGYADVFNAELTARAQERVTFTDSTALDAVVDEAIGAINSNTILGSLNYNTVQRIQTAVGGSFIPMLNDLDDELDLLPGFPYDGATLNGTMNAVAVTPGELDEPDTIAAVYAFDGTKVDVKSALKQIAQNMSASISGLDNEQQNHLNTQLVYNLHYTGEISVRSKTYENSIADVTITFVVVTISRTATV
;
A
#
# COMPACT_ATOMS: atom_id res chain seq x y z
N MET A 1 23.63 7.96 4.52
CA MET A 1 22.95 7.65 3.23
C MET A 1 22.43 6.23 3.38
N LYS A 2 21.11 6.06 3.50
CA LYS A 2 20.48 4.74 3.40
C LYS A 2 20.82 4.23 1.99
N LEU A 3 21.39 3.03 1.90
CA LEU A 3 21.74 2.45 0.61
C LEU A 3 20.44 2.00 -0.06
N LYS A 4 19.89 2.83 -0.95
CA LYS A 4 18.79 2.49 -1.87
C LYS A 4 19.18 1.19 -2.60
N LYS A 5 18.67 0.03 -2.18
CA LYS A 5 19.19 -1.26 -2.69
C LYS A 5 18.16 -2.19 -3.35
N ILE A 6 16.86 -1.93 -3.31
CA ILE A 6 15.88 -2.97 -3.74
C ILE A 6 14.70 -2.43 -4.59
N ALA A 7 14.44 -1.12 -4.67
CA ALA A 7 13.29 -0.58 -5.42
C ALA A 7 13.25 -0.93 -6.93
N SER A 8 14.40 -1.29 -7.54
CA SER A 8 14.47 -1.57 -8.98
C SER A 8 13.89 -2.92 -9.42
N LEU A 9 13.66 -3.88 -8.51
CA LEU A 9 13.20 -5.22 -8.93
C LEU A 9 11.68 -5.39 -8.94
N MET A 10 10.94 -4.67 -8.10
CA MET A 10 9.47 -4.74 -8.07
C MET A 10 8.83 -4.06 -9.28
N LEU A 11 9.41 -2.95 -9.76
CA LEU A 11 8.88 -2.21 -10.91
C LEU A 11 9.18 -2.89 -12.28
N ALA A 12 10.11 -3.84 -12.32
CA ALA A 12 10.39 -4.65 -13.52
C ALA A 12 9.51 -5.91 -13.65
N GLY A 13 8.54 -6.13 -12.74
CA GLY A 13 7.90 -7.42 -12.54
C GLY A 13 6.58 -7.72 -13.27
N VAL A 14 5.99 -6.80 -14.06
CA VAL A 14 4.58 -6.95 -14.50
C VAL A 14 4.40 -7.23 -16.00
N MET A 15 5.41 -7.77 -16.70
CA MET A 15 5.27 -8.15 -18.12
C MET A 15 5.53 -9.63 -18.45
N ALA A 16 5.63 -10.54 -17.45
CA ALA A 16 5.81 -11.97 -17.74
C ALA A 16 5.45 -12.94 -16.58
N VAL A 17 4.26 -12.87 -15.97
CA VAL A 17 3.74 -13.99 -15.16
C VAL A 17 2.27 -14.26 -15.47
N SER A 18 2.03 -14.75 -16.67
CA SER A 18 0.72 -15.30 -17.04
C SER A 18 0.89 -16.57 -17.85
N MET A 19 1.64 -17.55 -17.31
CA MET A 19 1.50 -18.96 -17.71
C MET A 19 2.29 -19.94 -16.82
N LEU A 20 2.22 -19.83 -15.49
CA LEU A 20 2.83 -20.87 -14.65
C LEU A 20 1.94 -21.33 -13.50
N ALA A 21 1.61 -22.63 -13.58
CA ALA A 21 1.04 -23.50 -12.57
C ALA A 21 -0.51 -23.62 -12.48
N ALA A 22 -1.09 -24.27 -13.50
CA ALA A 22 -2.18 -25.22 -13.26
C ALA A 22 -1.76 -26.58 -13.86
N CYS A 23 -1.13 -27.45 -13.06
CA CYS A 23 -1.06 -28.88 -13.36
C CYS A 23 -0.63 -29.69 -12.13
N GLY A 24 -1.47 -30.62 -11.66
CA GLY A 24 -0.99 -31.79 -10.88
C GLY A 24 -1.76 -32.21 -9.62
N SER A 25 -2.87 -32.93 -9.80
CA SER A 25 -3.25 -34.21 -9.13
C SER A 25 -3.07 -34.46 -7.60
N ASN A 26 -4.23 -34.73 -6.96
CA ASN A 26 -4.59 -35.75 -5.95
C ASN A 26 -3.65 -36.19 -4.79
N GLY A 27 -4.17 -36.16 -3.55
CA GLY A 27 -3.79 -37.09 -2.47
C GLY A 27 -4.05 -36.65 -1.01
N THR A 28 -5.17 -37.12 -0.44
CA THR A 28 -5.44 -37.63 0.93
C THR A 28 -4.72 -37.09 2.20
N GLU A 29 -5.57 -36.66 3.15
CA GLU A 29 -5.55 -36.70 4.65
C GLU A 29 -4.47 -36.03 5.53
N ASN A 30 -5.00 -35.08 6.31
CA ASN A 30 -4.95 -34.92 7.78
C ASN A 30 -3.72 -34.31 8.48
N GLY A 31 -3.98 -33.21 9.21
CA GLY A 31 -3.27 -32.81 10.43
C GLY A 31 -2.41 -31.55 10.34
N GLY A 32 -2.91 -30.45 10.89
CA GLY A 32 -2.12 -29.26 11.25
C GLY A 32 -2.82 -27.96 10.91
N ALA A 33 -3.46 -27.32 11.90
CA ALA A 33 -3.93 -25.95 11.79
C ALA A 33 -2.72 -25.03 11.62
N SER A 34 -2.44 -24.66 10.37
CA SER A 34 -1.54 -23.57 10.04
C SER A 34 -2.39 -22.31 10.00
N SER A 35 -1.96 -21.24 10.66
CA SER A 35 -2.57 -19.91 10.55
C SER A 35 -2.83 -19.61 9.07
N GLU A 36 -4.10 -19.55 8.70
CA GLU A 36 -4.53 -19.24 7.34
C GLU A 36 -4.32 -17.73 7.16
N GLU A 37 -3.17 -17.36 6.63
CA GLU A 37 -3.03 -16.10 5.90
C GLU A 37 -4.05 -16.13 4.76
N GLU A 38 -5.08 -15.30 4.83
CA GLU A 38 -6.04 -15.20 3.74
C GLU A 38 -5.30 -14.70 2.49
N LYS A 39 -5.31 -15.56 1.46
CA LYS A 39 -4.78 -15.27 0.13
C LYS A 39 -5.39 -13.98 -0.40
N PRO A 40 -4.61 -13.07 -1.03
CA PRO A 40 -5.15 -11.86 -1.63
C PRO A 40 -6.25 -12.21 -2.65
N SER A 41 -7.42 -11.60 -2.49
CA SER A 41 -8.49 -11.69 -3.49
C SER A 41 -8.16 -10.74 -4.63
N THR A 42 -8.11 -11.24 -5.85
CA THR A 42 -8.09 -10.40 -7.06
C THR A 42 -9.37 -9.55 -7.13
N GLY A 43 -9.24 -8.28 -7.51
CA GLY A 43 -10.35 -7.35 -7.75
C GLY A 43 -10.56 -6.28 -6.66
N TYR A 44 -9.66 -6.13 -5.69
CA TYR A 44 -9.76 -5.04 -4.71
C TYR A 44 -9.43 -3.69 -5.33
N ALA A 45 -8.43 -3.65 -6.21
CA ALA A 45 -8.12 -2.47 -6.99
C ALA A 45 -9.28 -2.01 -7.88
N ASP A 46 -10.07 -2.93 -8.46
CA ASP A 46 -11.27 -2.57 -9.22
C ASP A 46 -12.31 -1.86 -8.34
N VAL A 47 -12.54 -2.38 -7.13
CA VAL A 47 -13.45 -1.77 -6.15
C VAL A 47 -12.93 -0.39 -5.75
N PHE A 48 -11.63 -0.25 -5.52
CA PHE A 48 -11.01 1.01 -5.14
C PHE A 48 -11.10 2.05 -6.26
N ASN A 49 -10.69 1.68 -7.47
CA ASN A 49 -10.72 2.55 -8.65
C ASN A 49 -12.13 3.03 -8.95
N ALA A 50 -13.15 2.16 -8.84
CA ALA A 50 -14.55 2.52 -9.11
C ALA A 50 -15.09 3.62 -8.18
N GLU A 51 -14.49 3.79 -7.01
CA GLU A 51 -14.91 4.78 -6.00
C GLU A 51 -14.08 6.05 -6.04
N LEU A 52 -13.02 6.09 -6.87
CA LEU A 52 -12.28 7.31 -7.14
C LEU A 52 -13.11 8.29 -7.98
N THR A 53 -12.95 9.58 -7.71
CA THR A 53 -13.50 10.62 -8.61
C THR A 53 -12.87 10.51 -10.01
N ALA A 54 -13.59 10.92 -11.05
CA ALA A 54 -13.06 10.92 -12.43
C ALA A 54 -11.70 11.63 -12.55
N ARG A 55 -11.53 12.76 -11.86
CA ARG A 55 -10.26 13.50 -11.85
C ARG A 55 -9.14 12.72 -11.16
N ALA A 56 -9.43 11.92 -10.14
CA ALA A 56 -8.42 11.06 -9.51
C ALA A 56 -8.04 9.88 -10.42
N GLN A 57 -9.01 9.28 -11.12
CA GLN A 57 -8.78 8.20 -12.08
C GLN A 57 -7.91 8.64 -13.27
N GLU A 58 -7.99 9.92 -13.68
CA GLU A 58 -7.10 10.51 -14.68
C GLU A 58 -5.63 10.61 -14.22
N ARG A 59 -5.38 10.57 -12.90
CA ARG A 59 -4.04 10.72 -12.32
C ARG A 59 -3.37 9.39 -12.03
N VAL A 60 -4.13 8.47 -11.46
CA VAL A 60 -3.61 7.18 -10.98
C VAL A 60 -4.66 6.12 -11.26
N THR A 61 -4.21 4.98 -11.77
CA THR A 61 -5.00 3.74 -11.78
C THR A 61 -4.30 2.74 -10.87
N PHE A 62 -5.06 2.16 -9.95
CA PHE A 62 -4.53 1.18 -9.00
C PHE A 62 -4.62 -0.25 -9.55
N THR A 63 -3.68 -1.10 -9.18
CA THR A 63 -3.69 -2.53 -9.46
C THR A 63 -3.49 -3.35 -8.18
N ASP A 64 -4.06 -4.55 -8.13
CA ASP A 64 -3.69 -5.52 -7.09
C ASP A 64 -2.24 -5.96 -7.34
N SER A 65 -1.40 -5.97 -6.31
CA SER A 65 0.03 -6.28 -6.46
C SER A 65 0.46 -7.40 -5.53
N THR A 66 0.82 -8.54 -6.12
CA THR A 66 1.36 -9.68 -5.38
C THR A 66 2.73 -9.40 -4.77
N ALA A 67 3.48 -8.47 -5.34
CA ALA A 67 4.76 -8.01 -4.78
C ALA A 67 4.49 -7.22 -3.49
N LEU A 68 3.57 -6.25 -3.55
CA LEU A 68 3.16 -5.50 -2.35
C LEU A 68 2.53 -6.43 -1.29
N ASP A 69 1.74 -7.42 -1.70
CA ASP A 69 1.16 -8.41 -0.79
C ASP A 69 2.22 -9.17 0.03
N ALA A 70 3.36 -9.52 -0.58
CA ALA A 70 4.45 -10.21 0.11
C ALA A 70 5.15 -9.29 1.12
N VAL A 71 5.38 -8.02 0.74
CA VAL A 71 5.98 -7.02 1.64
C VAL A 71 5.06 -6.74 2.84
N VAL A 72 3.76 -6.66 2.59
CA VAL A 72 2.76 -6.43 3.64
C VAL A 72 2.67 -7.61 4.59
N ASP A 73 2.74 -8.86 4.11
CA ASP A 73 2.80 -10.04 4.98
C ASP A 73 4.00 -10.03 5.92
N GLU A 74 5.17 -9.77 5.37
CA GLU A 74 6.41 -9.73 6.14
C GLU A 74 6.33 -8.66 7.24
N ALA A 75 5.89 -7.45 6.87
CA ALA A 75 5.72 -6.34 7.80
C ALA A 75 4.66 -6.64 8.89
N ILE A 76 3.52 -7.24 8.52
CA ILE A 76 2.49 -7.67 9.48
C ILE A 76 3.03 -8.77 10.41
N GLY A 77 3.98 -9.58 9.94
CA GLY A 77 4.77 -10.54 10.71
C GLY A 77 5.45 -9.90 11.93
N ALA A 78 5.99 -8.69 11.78
CA ALA A 78 6.74 -7.99 12.82
C ALA A 78 5.88 -7.36 13.93
N ILE A 79 4.55 -7.32 13.78
CA ILE A 79 3.65 -6.75 14.79
C ILE A 79 3.61 -7.65 16.03
N ASN A 80 3.86 -7.06 17.20
CA ASN A 80 3.80 -7.78 18.48
C ASN A 80 2.35 -7.86 19.02
N SER A 81 1.80 -9.07 19.02
CA SER A 81 0.40 -9.40 19.35
C SER A 81 -0.10 -8.86 20.71
N ASN A 82 0.78 -8.73 21.71
CA ASN A 82 0.39 -8.44 23.10
C ASN A 82 -0.13 -7.01 23.35
N THR A 83 -0.08 -6.13 22.35
CA THR A 83 -0.32 -4.68 22.51
C THR A 83 -1.35 -4.10 21.54
N ILE A 84 -1.79 -4.88 20.56
CA ILE A 84 -2.67 -4.45 19.46
C ILE A 84 -4.09 -4.17 19.96
N LEU A 85 -4.62 -5.03 20.84
CA LEU A 85 -6.03 -5.03 21.26
C LEU A 85 -6.46 -3.77 22.05
N GLY A 86 -5.51 -2.98 22.57
CA GLY A 86 -5.79 -1.75 23.30
C GLY A 86 -5.50 -0.46 22.52
N SER A 87 -4.93 -0.55 21.31
CA SER A 87 -4.31 0.60 20.64
C SER A 87 -5.26 1.35 19.68
N LEU A 88 -6.32 0.70 19.17
CA LEU A 88 -7.20 1.25 18.13
C LEU A 88 -8.65 0.73 18.29
N ASN A 89 -9.62 1.49 17.78
CA ASN A 89 -11.01 1.05 17.64
C ASN A 89 -11.22 0.44 16.26
N TYR A 90 -10.90 -0.86 16.15
CA TYR A 90 -10.96 -1.61 14.90
C TYR A 90 -12.39 -1.86 14.37
N ASN A 91 -13.44 -1.44 15.07
CA ASN A 91 -14.82 -1.53 14.56
C ASN A 91 -15.08 -0.57 13.38
N THR A 92 -14.11 0.28 13.06
CA THR A 92 -14.13 1.24 11.94
C THR A 92 -12.79 1.18 11.22
N VAL A 93 -12.75 1.60 9.96
CA VAL A 93 -11.50 1.77 9.22
C VAL A 93 -10.66 2.82 9.93
N GLN A 94 -9.51 2.41 10.45
CA GLN A 94 -8.57 3.29 11.14
C GLN A 94 -7.31 3.45 10.31
N ARG A 95 -6.88 4.69 10.14
CA ARG A 95 -5.57 4.98 9.56
C ARG A 95 -4.50 4.67 10.61
N ILE A 96 -3.49 3.90 10.22
CA ILE A 96 -2.32 3.66 11.05
C ILE A 96 -1.40 4.88 10.95
N GLN A 97 -1.10 5.52 12.08
CA GLN A 97 -0.13 6.60 12.17
C GLN A 97 0.91 6.29 13.24
N THR A 98 2.10 6.86 13.11
CA THR A 98 3.18 6.78 14.11
C THR A 98 2.76 7.28 15.50
N ALA A 99 1.73 8.12 15.58
CA ALA A 99 1.15 8.61 16.84
C ALA A 99 0.24 7.60 17.55
N VAL A 100 -0.08 6.46 16.92
CA VAL A 100 -1.01 5.47 17.47
C VAL A 100 -0.26 4.20 17.85
N GLY A 101 0.03 4.05 19.16
CA GLY A 101 0.48 2.82 19.81
C GLY A 101 1.71 2.16 19.18
N GLY A 102 2.86 2.18 19.86
CA GLY A 102 4.14 1.64 19.35
C GLY A 102 4.11 0.21 18.79
N SER A 103 3.02 -0.54 18.98
CA SER A 103 2.69 -1.84 18.37
C SER A 103 2.87 -1.91 16.86
N PHE A 104 2.56 -0.85 16.10
CA PHE A 104 2.65 -0.85 14.63
C PHE A 104 3.98 -0.34 14.08
N ILE A 105 4.85 0.24 14.94
CA ILE A 105 6.14 0.80 14.49
C ILE A 105 7.01 -0.23 13.77
N PRO A 106 7.12 -1.50 14.21
CA PRO A 106 7.90 -2.50 13.48
C PRO A 106 7.41 -2.70 12.05
N MET A 107 6.10 -2.94 11.86
CA MET A 107 5.48 -3.06 10.53
C MET A 107 5.73 -1.81 9.68
N LEU A 108 5.58 -0.62 10.26
CA LEU A 108 5.80 0.62 9.51
C LEU A 108 7.27 0.78 9.09
N ASN A 109 8.23 0.40 9.92
CA ASN A 109 9.65 0.45 9.56
C ASN A 109 9.97 -0.57 8.46
N ASP A 110 9.43 -1.78 8.55
CA ASP A 110 9.65 -2.82 7.52
C ASP A 110 9.06 -2.38 6.17
N LEU A 111 7.87 -1.76 6.16
CA LEU A 111 7.29 -1.16 4.95
C LEU A 111 8.15 -0.01 4.40
N ASP A 112 8.66 0.89 5.26
CA ASP A 112 9.52 2.01 4.86
C ASP A 112 10.82 1.51 4.21
N ASP A 113 11.46 0.52 4.84
CA ASP A 113 12.77 0.02 4.40
C ASP A 113 12.66 -0.85 3.13
N GLU A 114 11.60 -1.66 2.97
CA GLU A 114 11.43 -2.52 1.79
C GLU A 114 10.90 -1.75 0.56
N LEU A 115 10.01 -0.77 0.77
CA LEU A 115 9.43 0.01 -0.33
C LEU A 115 10.19 1.31 -0.65
N ASP A 116 11.24 1.64 0.13
CA ASP A 116 12.04 2.87 0.01
C ASP A 116 11.16 4.13 -0.06
N LEU A 117 10.31 4.29 0.96
CA LEU A 117 9.28 5.34 0.97
C LEU A 117 9.87 6.72 1.21
N LEU A 118 9.20 7.73 0.63
CA LEU A 118 9.53 9.12 0.91
C LEU A 118 9.36 9.45 2.41
N PRO A 119 10.10 10.47 2.91
CA PRO A 119 10.06 10.85 4.31
C PRO A 119 8.69 11.43 4.71
N GLY A 120 8.20 11.03 5.88
CA GLY A 120 6.88 11.42 6.38
C GLY A 120 5.86 10.28 6.39
N PHE A 121 6.26 9.08 5.99
CA PHE A 121 5.49 7.85 6.13
C PHE A 121 5.18 7.51 7.62
N PRO A 122 3.99 6.94 7.93
CA PRO A 122 2.83 6.74 7.07
C PRO A 122 2.08 8.03 6.76
N TYR A 123 1.79 8.23 5.48
CA TYR A 123 1.05 9.39 5.03
C TYR A 123 -0.43 9.22 5.27
N ASP A 124 -1.10 10.34 5.48
CA ASP A 124 -2.52 10.32 5.32
C ASP A 124 -2.97 10.53 3.88
N GLY A 125 -4.11 9.93 3.56
CA GLY A 125 -4.74 10.11 2.27
C GLY A 125 -5.14 11.55 1.94
N ALA A 126 -5.10 12.50 2.89
CA ALA A 126 -5.56 13.89 2.75
C ALA A 126 -4.41 14.89 2.47
N THR A 127 -3.16 14.55 2.78
CA THR A 127 -1.96 15.38 2.57
C THR A 127 -0.98 14.75 1.58
N LEU A 128 -1.33 13.58 1.05
CA LEU A 128 -0.48 12.78 0.18
C LEU A 128 0.08 13.58 -1.02
N ASN A 129 -0.76 14.39 -1.66
CA ASN A 129 -0.34 15.19 -2.81
C ASN A 129 0.60 16.33 -2.44
N GLY A 130 0.43 16.94 -1.26
CA GLY A 130 1.33 17.98 -0.77
C GLY A 130 2.76 17.47 -0.65
N THR A 131 2.94 16.25 -0.12
CA THR A 131 4.24 15.58 -0.09
C THR A 131 4.75 15.30 -1.51
N MET A 132 3.95 14.60 -2.32
CA MET A 132 4.39 14.14 -3.64
C MET A 132 4.76 15.32 -4.56
N ASN A 133 3.94 16.37 -4.60
CA ASN A 133 4.18 17.55 -5.43
C ASN A 133 5.37 18.40 -4.93
N ALA A 134 5.74 18.27 -3.65
CA ALA A 134 6.91 18.97 -3.11
C ALA A 134 8.25 18.28 -3.45
N VAL A 135 8.22 17.01 -3.88
CA VAL A 135 9.43 16.29 -4.28
C VAL A 135 9.87 16.78 -5.66
N ALA A 136 11.03 17.41 -5.73
CA ALA A 136 11.61 17.89 -6.96
C ALA A 136 12.10 16.73 -7.84
N VAL A 137 11.85 16.82 -9.14
CA VAL A 137 12.37 15.85 -10.12
C VAL A 137 13.88 16.04 -10.31
N THR A 138 14.65 14.98 -10.06
CA THR A 138 16.09 14.96 -10.30
C THR A 138 16.38 14.50 -11.74
N PRO A 139 17.10 15.29 -12.58
CA PRO A 139 17.35 14.93 -13.99
C PRO A 139 18.04 13.57 -14.22
N GLY A 140 18.76 13.05 -13.23
CA GLY A 140 19.47 11.77 -13.31
C GLY A 140 18.72 10.57 -12.73
N GLU A 141 17.53 10.78 -12.16
CA GLU A 141 16.74 9.77 -11.44
C GLU A 141 15.30 9.71 -11.98
N LEU A 142 15.09 10.04 -13.25
CA LEU A 142 13.75 10.16 -13.85
C LEU A 142 12.94 8.85 -13.81
N ASP A 143 13.63 7.72 -13.94
CA ASP A 143 13.05 6.38 -13.88
C ASP A 143 13.05 5.79 -12.45
N GLU A 144 13.65 6.49 -11.47
CA GLU A 144 13.57 6.07 -10.07
C GLU A 144 12.24 6.55 -9.48
N PRO A 145 11.37 5.64 -9.00
CA PRO A 145 10.07 6.04 -8.49
C PRO A 145 10.18 6.70 -7.12
N ASP A 146 9.60 7.89 -7.00
CA ASP A 146 9.26 8.49 -5.71
C ASP A 146 7.99 7.82 -5.18
N THR A 147 8.09 7.08 -4.07
CA THR A 147 6.97 6.26 -3.57
C THR A 147 6.47 6.74 -2.22
N ILE A 148 5.14 6.78 -2.07
CA ILE A 148 4.44 7.07 -0.83
C ILE A 148 3.43 5.98 -0.54
N ALA A 149 3.18 5.70 0.73
CA ALA A 149 2.18 4.73 1.14
C ALA A 149 1.29 5.24 2.28
N ALA A 150 0.03 4.80 2.26
CA ALA A 150 -0.94 4.97 3.32
C ALA A 150 -1.38 3.59 3.84
N VAL A 151 -1.45 3.45 5.17
CA VAL A 151 -1.80 2.18 5.82
C VAL A 151 -3.07 2.35 6.65
N TYR A 152 -4.00 1.41 6.48
CA TYR A 152 -5.25 1.34 7.22
C TYR A 152 -5.41 -0.04 7.85
N ALA A 153 -6.10 -0.10 8.99
CA ALA A 153 -6.44 -1.36 9.64
C ALA A 153 -7.86 -1.31 10.22
N PHE A 154 -8.53 -2.48 10.25
CA PHE A 154 -9.83 -2.67 10.86
C PHE A 154 -10.04 -4.15 11.22
N ASP A 155 -11.06 -4.42 12.02
CA ASP A 155 -11.47 -5.77 12.39
C ASP A 155 -12.30 -6.33 11.23
N GLY A 156 -11.73 -7.29 10.50
CA GLY A 156 -12.35 -7.92 9.34
C GLY A 156 -13.63 -8.68 9.68
N THR A 157 -13.86 -9.01 10.96
CA THR A 157 -15.13 -9.61 11.41
C THR A 157 -16.25 -8.60 11.61
N LYS A 158 -15.92 -7.29 11.61
CA LYS A 158 -16.87 -6.19 11.87
C LYS A 158 -17.07 -5.28 10.67
N VAL A 159 -16.03 -5.12 9.85
CA VAL A 159 -16.03 -4.21 8.71
C VAL A 159 -15.84 -5.01 7.43
N ASP A 160 -16.79 -4.89 6.51
CA ASP A 160 -16.64 -5.48 5.17
C ASP A 160 -15.48 -4.81 4.42
N VAL A 161 -14.59 -5.64 3.86
CA VAL A 161 -13.39 -5.19 3.16
C VAL A 161 -13.72 -4.27 1.99
N LYS A 162 -14.77 -4.58 1.21
CA LYS A 162 -15.15 -3.73 0.08
C LYS A 162 -15.63 -2.38 0.58
N SER A 163 -16.53 -2.34 1.57
CA SER A 163 -16.96 -1.11 2.22
C SER A 163 -15.79 -0.28 2.74
N ALA A 164 -14.77 -0.92 3.33
CA ALA A 164 -13.56 -0.23 3.75
C ALA A 164 -12.79 0.38 2.57
N LEU A 165 -12.57 -0.37 1.50
CA LEU A 165 -11.91 0.13 0.28
C LEU A 165 -12.65 1.33 -0.33
N LYS A 166 -13.99 1.30 -0.36
CA LYS A 166 -14.78 2.44 -0.84
C LYS A 166 -14.52 3.69 -0.01
N GLN A 167 -14.53 3.54 1.32
CA GLN A 167 -14.28 4.64 2.23
C GLN A 167 -12.86 5.20 2.05
N ILE A 168 -11.86 4.34 1.92
CA ILE A 168 -10.46 4.76 1.71
C ILE A 168 -10.32 5.50 0.37
N ALA A 169 -10.85 4.96 -0.72
CA ALA A 169 -10.80 5.58 -2.05
C ALA A 169 -11.47 6.97 -2.07
N GLN A 170 -12.64 7.09 -1.44
CA GLN A 170 -13.34 8.37 -1.32
C GLN A 170 -12.52 9.41 -0.53
N ASN A 171 -11.87 8.98 0.56
CA ASN A 171 -11.01 9.85 1.35
C ASN A 171 -9.74 10.28 0.59
N MET A 172 -9.17 9.41 -0.25
CA MET A 172 -7.96 9.70 -1.02
C MET A 172 -8.22 10.48 -2.31
N SER A 173 -9.45 10.44 -2.84
CA SER A 173 -9.80 11.01 -4.14
C SER A 173 -9.43 12.49 -4.29
N ALA A 174 -9.64 13.30 -3.26
CA ALA A 174 -9.34 14.73 -3.31
C ALA A 174 -7.83 14.98 -3.48
N SER A 175 -7.00 14.27 -2.71
CA SER A 175 -5.54 14.39 -2.81
C SER A 175 -5.03 13.85 -4.14
N ILE A 176 -5.48 12.66 -4.57
CA ILE A 176 -5.05 12.08 -5.85
C ILE A 176 -5.39 13.03 -7.01
N SER A 177 -6.58 13.64 -6.99
CA SER A 177 -7.00 14.65 -7.99
C SER A 177 -6.12 15.91 -8.02
N GLY A 178 -5.41 16.17 -6.92
CA GLY A 178 -4.51 17.30 -6.72
C GLY A 178 -3.03 16.97 -6.95
N LEU A 179 -2.68 15.76 -7.41
CA LEU A 179 -1.32 15.46 -7.88
C LEU A 179 -0.99 16.29 -9.12
N ASP A 180 0.24 16.79 -9.23
CA ASP A 180 0.69 17.53 -10.41
C ASP A 180 0.89 16.56 -11.59
N ASN A 181 0.63 17.02 -12.82
CA ASN A 181 0.98 16.25 -14.04
C ASN A 181 2.34 16.65 -14.62
N GLU A 182 2.87 17.79 -14.19
CA GLU A 182 4.10 18.33 -14.71
C GLU A 182 4.85 19.11 -13.63
N GLN A 183 6.18 19.11 -13.69
CA GLN A 183 7.03 19.97 -12.89
C GLN A 183 8.04 20.69 -13.78
N GLN A 184 8.22 21.99 -13.55
CA GLN A 184 9.27 22.75 -14.23
C GLN A 184 10.60 22.58 -13.50
N ASN A 185 11.67 22.36 -14.26
CA ASN A 185 13.00 22.36 -13.69
C ASN A 185 13.33 23.76 -13.12
N HIS A 186 13.67 23.83 -11.84
CA HIS A 186 13.91 25.09 -11.15
C HIS A 186 15.18 25.83 -11.63
N LEU A 187 16.09 25.14 -12.33
CA LEU A 187 17.30 25.70 -12.93
C LEU A 187 17.12 26.04 -14.41
N ASN A 188 16.16 25.40 -15.09
CA ASN A 188 15.83 25.64 -16.49
C ASN A 188 14.33 25.58 -16.71
N THR A 189 13.65 26.72 -16.65
CA THR A 189 12.18 26.80 -16.78
C THR A 189 11.64 26.43 -18.15
N GLN A 190 12.51 26.19 -19.15
CA GLN A 190 12.11 25.64 -20.45
C GLN A 190 12.04 24.11 -20.45
N LEU A 191 12.63 23.46 -19.44
CA LEU A 191 12.57 22.02 -19.25
C LEU A 191 11.39 21.69 -18.33
N VAL A 192 10.42 20.99 -18.90
CA VAL A 192 9.22 20.51 -18.20
C VAL A 192 9.32 18.99 -18.10
N TYR A 193 9.08 18.46 -16.91
CA TYR A 193 8.96 17.03 -16.70
C TYR A 193 7.49 16.65 -16.67
N ASN A 194 7.11 15.65 -17.44
CA ASN A 194 5.82 14.99 -17.37
C ASN A 194 5.86 13.94 -16.26
N LEU A 195 4.90 13.96 -15.36
CA LEU A 195 4.82 13.07 -14.21
C LEU A 195 3.85 11.94 -14.50
N HIS A 196 4.29 10.71 -14.25
CA HIS A 196 3.49 9.50 -14.42
C HIS A 196 3.34 8.84 -13.06
N TYR A 197 2.13 8.38 -12.76
CA TYR A 197 1.84 7.74 -11.49
C TYR A 197 1.28 6.35 -11.70
N THR A 198 1.77 5.42 -10.88
CA THR A 198 1.19 4.08 -10.70
C THR A 198 0.71 3.95 -9.28
N GLY A 199 -0.35 3.17 -9.09
CA GLY A 199 -0.87 2.86 -7.77
C GLY A 199 -0.95 1.36 -7.56
N GLU A 200 -0.60 0.89 -6.36
CA GLU A 200 -0.82 -0.50 -5.98
C GLU A 200 -1.62 -0.57 -4.68
N ILE A 201 -2.40 -1.65 -4.55
CA ILE A 201 -3.18 -1.93 -3.37
C ILE A 201 -2.87 -3.34 -2.92
N SER A 202 -2.66 -3.49 -1.61
CA SER A 202 -2.58 -4.76 -0.93
C SER A 202 -3.60 -4.78 0.22
N VAL A 203 -4.27 -5.91 0.36
CA VAL A 203 -5.25 -6.15 1.42
C VAL A 203 -4.96 -7.50 2.07
N ARG A 204 -4.38 -7.47 3.28
CA ARG A 204 -3.95 -8.69 4.00
C ARG A 204 -4.52 -8.73 5.40
N SER A 205 -4.83 -9.93 5.88
CA SER A 205 -5.41 -10.15 7.20
C SER A 205 -4.48 -11.01 8.06
N LYS A 206 -4.43 -10.71 9.36
CA LYS A 206 -3.79 -11.56 10.37
C LYS A 206 -4.68 -11.72 11.59
N THR A 207 -4.82 -12.95 12.04
CA THR A 207 -5.56 -13.29 13.25
C THR A 207 -4.62 -13.29 14.45
N TYR A 208 -5.03 -12.58 15.50
CA TYR A 208 -4.32 -12.49 16.76
C TYR A 208 -5.12 -13.23 17.83
N GLU A 209 -4.47 -14.25 18.40
CA GLU A 209 -5.05 -15.02 19.49
C GLU A 209 -5.23 -14.14 20.74
N ASN A 210 -6.39 -14.27 21.39
CA ASN A 210 -6.71 -13.53 22.59
C ASN A 210 -7.50 -14.42 23.54
N SER A 211 -7.22 -14.33 24.85
CA SER A 211 -7.85 -15.16 25.88
C SER A 211 -9.38 -15.03 25.98
N ILE A 212 -9.98 -14.01 25.35
CA ILE A 212 -11.43 -13.78 25.33
C ILE A 212 -12.04 -14.17 23.98
N ALA A 213 -11.51 -13.63 22.88
CA ALA A 213 -11.92 -13.94 21.52
C ALA A 213 -10.84 -13.48 20.55
N ASP A 214 -10.46 -14.35 19.62
CA ASP A 214 -9.51 -14.03 18.56
C ASP A 214 -9.97 -12.81 17.76
N VAL A 215 -9.01 -12.00 17.32
CA VAL A 215 -9.28 -10.80 16.54
C VAL A 215 -8.54 -10.90 15.22
N THR A 216 -9.28 -10.86 14.11
CA THR A 216 -8.73 -10.80 12.76
C THR A 216 -8.65 -9.35 12.32
N ILE A 217 -7.42 -8.85 12.19
CA ILE A 217 -7.19 -7.50 11.70
C ILE A 217 -6.84 -7.57 10.24
N THR A 218 -7.61 -6.85 9.43
CA THR A 218 -7.35 -6.62 8.02
C THR A 218 -6.62 -5.30 7.87
N PHE A 219 -5.54 -5.33 7.10
CA PHE A 219 -4.70 -4.22 6.72
C PHE A 219 -4.91 -3.90 5.25
N VAL A 220 -5.01 -2.61 4.94
CA VAL A 220 -5.02 -2.11 3.58
C VAL A 220 -3.85 -1.17 3.42
N VAL A 221 -2.94 -1.51 2.51
CA VAL A 221 -1.80 -0.66 2.12
C VAL A 221 -2.03 -0.17 0.71
N VAL A 222 -1.99 1.15 0.54
CA VAL A 222 -2.15 1.82 -0.75
C VAL A 222 -0.86 2.57 -1.04
N THR A 223 -0.19 2.22 -2.13
CA THR A 223 1.03 2.91 -2.59
C THR A 223 0.72 3.78 -3.80
N ILE A 224 1.42 4.90 -3.93
CA ILE A 224 1.49 5.69 -5.15
C ILE A 224 2.96 5.93 -5.45
N SER A 225 3.39 5.52 -6.62
CA SER A 225 4.74 5.75 -7.13
C SER A 225 4.69 6.74 -8.27
N ARG A 226 5.64 7.68 -8.29
CA ARG A 226 5.77 8.70 -9.33
C ARG A 226 7.11 8.56 -10.04
N THR A 227 7.08 8.52 -11.36
CA THR A 227 8.26 8.69 -12.22
C THR A 227 8.10 9.93 -13.10
N ALA A 228 9.18 10.34 -13.76
CA ALA A 228 9.19 11.51 -14.62
C ALA A 228 9.75 11.20 -16.00
N THR A 229 9.31 11.95 -17.01
CA THR A 229 9.91 11.94 -18.36
C THR A 229 10.06 13.36 -18.85
N VAL A 230 11.01 13.61 -19.76
CA VAL A 230 11.13 14.90 -20.47
C VAL A 230 10.15 14.95 -21.63
#